data_AF-A0A2M9EHD1-F1
#
_entry.id   AF-A0A2M9EHD1-F1
#
_cell.length_a   1.000
_cell.length_b   1.000
_cell.length_c   1.000
_cell.angle_alpha   90.00
_cell.angle_beta   90.00
_cell.angle_gamma   90.00
#
_symmetry.space_group_name_H-M   'P 1'
#
loop_
_entity.id
_entity.type
_entity.pdbx_description
1 polymer ?
#
loop_
_entity_poly.entity_id
_entity_poly.type
_entity_poly.pdbx_seq_one_letter_code
_entity_poly.pdbx_strand_id
1 'polypeptide(L)'
;MKMLPTLLLSGLFLAPLTAGAVDAQTEHRLARLETEIRHLQARIQLLEDERRYYGRANSDTLHVCRISAFTRNYEGESVHPGIARRQAQKACERENDAMFCRTENIRCSRY
;
A
#
# COMPACT_ATOMS: atom_id res chain seq x y z
N MET A 1 -31.95 74.12 16.54
CA MET A 1 -31.96 74.42 15.09
C MET A 1 -30.76 73.70 14.48
N LYS A 2 -30.98 72.69 13.62
CA LYS A 2 -30.72 72.75 12.15
C LYS A 2 -29.21 73.02 11.88
N MET A 3 -28.41 72.21 11.19
CA MET A 3 -28.61 71.37 9.99
C MET A 3 -27.39 70.40 9.90
N LEU A 4 -27.60 69.10 9.71
CA LEU A 4 -27.57 68.36 8.43
C LEU A 4 -26.13 68.08 7.91
N PRO A 5 -25.71 66.81 7.77
CA PRO A 5 -24.35 66.43 7.40
C PRO A 5 -24.18 66.37 5.88
N THR A 6 -23.04 66.85 5.40
CA THR A 6 -22.55 66.67 4.03
C THR A 6 -22.06 65.23 3.85
N LEU A 7 -22.85 64.42 3.16
CA LEU A 7 -22.50 63.11 2.64
C LEU A 7 -22.21 63.28 1.15
N LEU A 8 -20.96 63.04 0.72
CA LEU A 8 -20.65 62.61 -0.65
C LEU A 8 -19.22 62.05 -0.75
N LEU A 9 -19.20 60.72 -0.90
CA LEU A 9 -18.30 59.89 -1.70
C LEU A 9 -16.84 60.33 -1.91
N SER A 10 -15.91 59.51 -1.43
CA SER A 10 -14.68 59.22 -2.16
C SER A 10 -14.18 57.84 -1.74
N GLY A 11 -14.12 56.92 -2.70
CA GLY A 11 -13.63 55.57 -2.48
C GLY A 11 -12.15 55.55 -2.10
N LEU A 12 -11.80 54.60 -1.24
CA LEU A 12 -10.48 53.98 -1.22
C LEU A 12 -10.70 52.55 -0.73
N PHE A 13 -10.87 51.61 -1.67
CA PHE A 13 -10.71 50.20 -1.35
C PHE A 13 -9.20 49.98 -1.19
N LEU A 14 -8.68 50.32 -0.01
CA LEU A 14 -7.36 49.89 0.42
C LEU A 14 -7.40 48.36 0.50
N ALA A 15 -6.75 47.70 -0.45
CA ALA A 15 -6.29 46.34 -0.23
C ALA A 15 -5.46 46.34 1.06
N PRO A 16 -5.71 45.42 2.01
CA PRO A 16 -4.86 45.33 3.18
C PRO A 16 -3.49 44.82 2.71
N LEU A 17 -2.51 45.73 2.63
CA LEU A 17 -1.10 45.38 2.76
C LEU A 17 -0.92 44.87 4.21
N THR A 18 -1.14 43.58 4.43
CA THR A 18 -0.62 42.88 5.60
C THR A 18 0.32 41.78 5.15
N ALA A 19 1.33 42.17 4.36
CA ALA A 19 2.51 41.37 4.09
C ALA A 19 3.52 41.62 5.23
N GLY A 20 3.86 40.61 6.01
CA GLY A 20 5.05 40.66 6.88
C GLY A 20 5.01 39.89 8.20
N ALA A 21 3.84 39.55 8.76
CA ALA A 21 3.77 38.87 10.07
C ALA A 21 3.27 37.41 10.02
N VAL A 22 2.54 37.04 8.97
CA VAL A 22 2.10 35.65 8.73
C VAL A 22 3.18 34.84 8.00
N ASP A 23 4.23 35.48 7.49
CA ASP A 23 5.26 34.83 6.68
C ASP A 23 6.18 33.93 7.50
N ALA A 24 6.88 34.46 8.52
CA ALA A 24 7.98 33.71 9.15
C ALA A 24 7.56 32.35 9.74
N GLN A 25 6.44 32.30 10.46
CA GLN A 25 5.96 31.04 11.06
C GLN A 25 5.40 30.06 10.01
N THR A 26 4.81 30.58 8.93
CA THR A 26 4.30 29.77 7.82
C THR A 26 5.45 29.21 6.99
N GLU A 27 6.46 30.03 6.70
CA GLU A 27 7.71 29.66 6.01
C GLU A 27 8.47 28.57 6.78
N HIS A 28 8.63 28.72 8.10
CA HIS A 28 9.26 27.68 8.92
C HIS A 28 8.50 26.35 8.91
N ARG A 29 7.16 26.40 8.95
CA ARG A 29 6.32 25.21 8.89
C ARG A 29 6.37 24.56 7.50
N LEU A 30 6.38 25.35 6.45
CA LEU A 30 6.51 24.89 5.06
C LEU A 30 7.85 24.17 4.87
N ALA A 31 8.96 24.81 5.25
CA ALA A 31 10.30 24.21 5.14
C ALA A 31 10.43 22.89 5.91
N ARG A 32 9.80 22.79 7.09
CA ARG A 32 9.74 21.53 7.87
C ARG A 32 8.97 20.45 7.11
N LEU A 33 7.79 20.78 6.59
CA LEU A 33 6.94 19.83 5.87
C LEU A 33 7.58 19.36 4.57
N GLU A 34 8.23 20.25 3.82
CA GLU A 34 8.97 19.87 2.61
C GLU A 34 10.10 18.87 2.90
N THR A 35 10.81 19.08 4.01
CA THR A 35 11.87 18.16 4.44
C THR A 35 11.30 16.81 4.84
N GLU A 36 10.18 16.80 5.55
CA GLU A 36 9.48 15.57 5.94
C GLU A 36 8.94 14.82 4.72
N ILE A 37 8.35 15.52 3.74
CA ILE A 37 7.89 14.93 2.48
C ILE A 37 9.05 14.28 1.74
N ARG A 38 10.19 14.97 1.59
CA ARG A 38 11.39 14.40 0.94
C ARG A 38 11.86 13.13 1.65
N HIS A 39 11.92 13.16 2.97
CA HIS A 39 12.33 12.00 3.77
C HIS A 39 11.35 10.83 3.59
N LEU A 40 10.05 11.08 3.68
CA LEU A 40 9.03 10.05 3.52
C LEU A 40 9.01 9.47 2.11
N GLN A 41 9.15 10.31 1.08
CA GLN A 41 9.26 9.86 -0.31
C GLN A 41 10.49 8.97 -0.51
N ALA A 42 11.64 9.33 0.04
CA ALA A 42 12.85 8.50 0.00
C ALA A 42 12.63 7.16 0.71
N ARG A 43 11.96 7.16 1.86
CA ARG A 43 11.63 5.93 2.58
C ARG A 43 10.66 5.03 1.81
N ILE A 44 9.64 5.61 1.18
CA ILE A 44 8.69 4.86 0.34
C ILE A 44 9.42 4.21 -0.84
N GLN A 45 10.26 4.96 -1.55
CA GLN A 45 11.04 4.41 -2.67
C GLN A 45 11.92 3.23 -2.22
N LEU A 46 12.63 3.36 -1.10
CA LEU A 46 13.43 2.26 -0.55
C LEU A 46 12.57 1.03 -0.23
N LEU A 47 11.42 1.21 0.42
CA LEU A 47 10.53 0.10 0.75
C LEU A 47 9.91 -0.54 -0.50
N GLU A 48 9.61 0.25 -1.54
CA GLU A 48 9.13 -0.26 -2.82
C GLU A 48 10.23 -1.05 -3.55
N ASP A 49 11.48 -0.60 -3.50
CA ASP A 49 12.64 -1.31 -4.02
C ASP A 49 12.87 -2.63 -3.30
N GLU A 50 12.84 -2.61 -1.97
CA GLU A 50 12.97 -3.79 -1.13
C GLU A 50 11.85 -4.79 -1.43
N ARG A 51 10.59 -4.33 -1.52
CA ARG A 51 9.44 -5.16 -1.90
C ARG A 51 9.60 -5.74 -3.30
N ARG A 52 10.10 -4.97 -4.27
CA ARG A 52 10.36 -5.44 -5.64
C ARG A 52 11.46 -6.49 -5.67
N TYR A 53 12.54 -6.31 -4.91
CA TYR A 53 13.64 -7.25 -4.81
C TYR A 53 13.18 -8.60 -4.25
N TYR A 54 12.51 -8.60 -3.08
CA TYR A 54 11.97 -9.83 -2.50
C TYR A 54 10.79 -10.42 -3.29
N GLY A 55 9.98 -9.59 -3.93
CA GLY A 55 8.92 -10.02 -4.83
C GLY A 55 9.46 -10.75 -6.05
N ARG A 56 10.54 -10.25 -6.66
CA ARG A 56 11.22 -10.88 -7.80
C ARG A 56 11.95 -12.16 -7.40
N ALA A 57 12.64 -12.16 -6.25
CA ALA A 57 13.28 -13.36 -5.73
C ALA A 57 12.27 -14.50 -5.46
N ASN A 58 11.03 -14.17 -5.08
CA ASN A 58 9.96 -15.17 -4.97
C ASN A 58 9.32 -15.54 -6.31
N SER A 59 9.28 -14.64 -7.31
CA SER A 59 8.71 -14.96 -8.63
C SER A 59 9.53 -15.98 -9.41
N ASP A 60 10.84 -16.04 -9.16
CA ASP A 60 11.75 -16.95 -9.85
C ASP A 60 11.74 -18.37 -9.25
N THR A 61 11.05 -18.57 -8.12
CA THR A 61 10.91 -19.90 -7.49
C THR A 61 9.51 -20.45 -7.67
N LEU A 62 9.40 -21.63 -8.29
CA LEU A 62 8.13 -22.32 -8.44
C LEU A 62 7.93 -23.29 -7.26
N HIS A 63 6.86 -23.10 -6.50
CA HIS A 63 6.45 -24.05 -5.48
C HIS A 63 5.45 -25.04 -6.06
N VAL A 64 5.78 -26.32 -5.96
CA VAL A 64 4.92 -27.42 -6.39
C VAL A 64 4.56 -28.26 -5.17
N CYS A 65 3.28 -28.29 -4.82
CA CYS A 65 2.75 -29.04 -3.69
C CYS A 65 1.90 -30.21 -4.17
N ARG A 66 2.08 -31.37 -3.53
CA ARG A 66 1.38 -32.61 -3.87
C ARG A 66 0.74 -33.24 -2.65
N ILE A 67 -0.43 -33.83 -2.84
CA ILE A 67 -1.12 -34.67 -1.86
C ILE A 67 -1.65 -35.93 -2.54
N SER A 68 -1.48 -37.06 -1.88
CA SER A 68 -1.95 -38.35 -2.37
C SER A 68 -3.15 -38.78 -1.54
N ALA A 69 -4.25 -39.14 -2.20
CA ALA A 69 -5.39 -39.80 -1.58
C ALA A 69 -5.77 -41.02 -2.41
N PHE A 70 -5.80 -42.18 -1.76
CA PHE A 70 -6.00 -43.48 -2.42
C PHE A 70 -5.00 -43.70 -3.57
N THR A 71 -5.49 -43.89 -4.80
CA THR A 71 -4.67 -44.14 -5.99
C THR A 71 -4.39 -42.87 -6.80
N ARG A 72 -4.80 -41.69 -6.32
CA ARG A 72 -4.67 -40.42 -7.04
C ARG A 72 -3.75 -39.43 -6.34
N ASN A 73 -3.07 -38.64 -7.17
CA ASN A 73 -2.22 -37.54 -6.74
C ASN A 73 -2.81 -36.23 -7.23
N TYR A 74 -2.84 -35.25 -6.34
CA TYR A 74 -3.34 -33.91 -6.61
C TYR A 74 -2.21 -32.91 -6.43
N GLU A 75 -2.11 -31.98 -7.36
CA GLU A 75 -1.02 -31.03 -7.44
C GLU A 75 -1.54 -29.59 -7.46
N GLY A 76 -0.74 -28.70 -6.91
CA GLY A 76 -0.94 -27.26 -6.97
C GLY A 76 0.40 -26.57 -7.14
N GLU A 77 0.43 -25.54 -7.98
CA GLU A 77 1.65 -24.84 -8.36
C GLU A 77 1.47 -23.33 -8.25
N SER A 78 2.48 -22.66 -7.70
CA SER A 78 2.49 -21.20 -7.58
C SER A 78 3.86 -20.69 -7.19
N VAL A 79 4.13 -19.43 -7.53
CA VAL A 79 5.24 -18.66 -6.94
C VAL A 79 5.08 -18.42 -5.43
N HIS A 80 3.86 -18.64 -4.90
CA HIS A 80 3.57 -18.52 -3.48
C HIS A 80 3.31 -19.89 -2.84
N PRO A 81 4.06 -20.31 -1.81
CA PRO A 81 3.96 -21.64 -1.23
C PRO A 81 2.57 -21.94 -0.64
N GLY A 82 1.94 -20.94 -0.02
CA GLY A 82 0.60 -21.07 0.55
C GLY A 82 -0.49 -21.27 -0.51
N ILE A 83 -0.34 -20.62 -1.68
CA ILE A 83 -1.27 -20.77 -2.80
C ILE A 83 -1.13 -22.16 -3.42
N ALA A 84 0.10 -22.61 -3.68
CA ALA A 84 0.38 -23.95 -4.20
C ALA A 84 -0.21 -25.04 -3.28
N ARG A 85 0.01 -24.91 -1.96
CA ARG A 85 -0.53 -25.85 -0.95
C ARG A 85 -2.05 -25.89 -0.96
N ARG A 86 -2.70 -24.72 -1.00
CA ARG A 86 -4.17 -24.61 -1.03
C ARG A 86 -4.75 -25.16 -2.33
N GLN A 87 -4.10 -24.98 -3.47
CA GLN A 87 -4.53 -25.55 -4.74
C GLN A 87 -4.50 -27.09 -4.70
N ALA A 88 -3.41 -27.69 -4.22
CA ALA A 88 -3.31 -29.15 -4.07
C ALA A 88 -4.39 -29.71 -3.14
N GLN A 89 -4.62 -29.04 -2.01
CA GLN A 89 -5.70 -29.39 -1.07
C GLN A 89 -7.08 -29.34 -1.74
N LYS A 90 -7.42 -28.22 -2.38
CA LYS A 90 -8.71 -28.06 -3.07
C LYS A 90 -8.87 -29.05 -4.22
N ALA A 91 -7.79 -29.43 -4.89
CA ALA A 91 -7.82 -30.45 -5.91
C ALA A 91 -8.20 -31.82 -5.34
N CYS A 92 -7.66 -32.18 -4.17
CA CYS A 92 -8.06 -33.39 -3.44
C CYS A 92 -9.52 -33.33 -2.95
N GLU A 93 -9.93 -32.21 -2.35
CA GLU A 93 -11.26 -32.03 -1.73
C GLU A 93 -12.41 -32.00 -2.76
N ARG A 94 -12.10 -31.81 -4.05
CA ARG A 94 -13.08 -31.92 -5.13
C ARG A 94 -13.55 -33.35 -5.37
N GLU A 95 -12.76 -34.33 -4.96
CA GLU A 95 -13.00 -35.75 -5.25
C GLU A 95 -13.06 -36.63 -4.00
N ASN A 96 -12.56 -36.13 -2.88
CA ASN A 96 -12.47 -36.87 -1.62
C ASN A 96 -12.93 -35.98 -0.47
N ASP A 97 -13.36 -36.60 0.64
CA ASP A 97 -13.66 -35.86 1.86
C ASP A 97 -12.44 -35.15 2.44
N ALA A 98 -12.69 -34.03 3.12
CA ALA A 98 -11.65 -33.21 3.77
C ALA A 98 -10.77 -34.01 4.75
N MET A 99 -11.27 -35.13 5.30
CA MET A 99 -10.48 -36.00 6.17
C MET A 99 -9.28 -36.65 5.47
N PHE A 100 -9.34 -36.85 4.15
CA PHE A 100 -8.24 -37.42 3.36
C PHE A 100 -7.30 -36.34 2.81
N CYS A 101 -7.80 -35.10 2.73
CA CYS A 101 -7.10 -33.97 2.11
C CYS A 101 -6.41 -33.05 3.14
N ARG A 102 -6.05 -33.59 4.30
CA ARG A 102 -5.45 -32.79 5.38
C ARG A 102 -4.13 -32.16 4.96
N THR A 103 -3.96 -30.91 5.36
CA THR A 103 -2.79 -30.10 5.00
C THR A 103 -1.48 -30.73 5.44
N GLU A 104 -1.44 -31.44 6.56
CA GLU A 104 -0.26 -32.18 7.06
C GLU A 104 0.29 -33.25 6.11
N ASN A 105 -0.55 -33.80 5.21
CA ASN A 105 -0.13 -34.78 4.21
C ASN A 105 0.45 -34.14 2.94
N ILE A 106 0.39 -32.81 2.81
CA ILE A 106 0.88 -32.10 1.62
C ILE A 106 2.40 -31.94 1.67
N ARG A 107 3.08 -32.48 0.66
CA ARG A 107 4.52 -32.34 0.43
C ARG A 107 4.78 -31.31 -0.64
N CYS A 108 5.66 -30.34 -0.37
CA CYS A 108 5.99 -29.28 -1.32
C CYS A 108 7.47 -29.32 -1.69
N SER A 109 7.76 -29.12 -2.96
CA SER A 109 9.10 -28.93 -3.51
C SER A 109 9.22 -27.52 -4.08
N ARG A 110 10.44 -27.00 -4.11
CA ARG A 110 10.78 -25.72 -4.73
C ARG A 110 11.70 -26.00 -5.93
N TYR A 111 11.37 -25.41 -7.07
CA TYR A 111 12.12 -25.47 -8.32
C TYR A 111 12.53 -24.08 -8.76
#